data_AF-A0A2E4W784-F1
#
_entry.id   AF-A0A2E4W784-F1
#
_cell.length_a   1.000
_cell.length_b   1.000
_cell.length_c   1.000
_cell.angle_alpha   90.00
_cell.angle_beta   90.00
_cell.angle_gamma   90.00
#
_symmetry.space_group_name_H-M   'P 1'
#
loop_
_entity.id
_entity.type
_entity.pdbx_description
1 polymer ?
#
loop_
_entity_poly.entity_id
_entity_poly.type
_entity_poly.pdbx_seq_one_letter_code
_entity_poly.pdbx_strand_id
1 'polypeptide(L)'
;MKKLKDFEPKLLESIASKANMAMFGATAKGSRGGCGRVYIEFLETIRSNSKIKKIFERSGFKMTKRPMYSGVRIYVGYDNATGYEFDMAEKACEVLKSYDIRCYVDGDGD
;
A
#
# COMPACT_ATOMS: atom_id res chain seq x y z
N MET A 1 -11.08 -15.30 -2.96
CA MET A 1 -9.97 -14.35 -2.81
C MET A 1 -9.05 -14.40 -4.03
N LYS A 2 -8.92 -13.29 -4.77
CA LYS A 2 -8.34 -13.21 -6.13
C LYS A 2 -6.87 -12.77 -6.11
N LYS A 3 -6.07 -13.17 -7.11
CA LYS A 3 -4.71 -12.58 -7.31
C LYS A 3 -4.85 -11.25 -8.03
N LEU A 4 -3.92 -10.32 -7.82
CA LEU A 4 -3.91 -9.01 -8.47
C LEU A 4 -3.94 -9.10 -10.00
N LYS A 5 -3.28 -10.13 -10.56
CA LYS A 5 -3.28 -10.37 -12.01
C LYS A 5 -4.64 -10.83 -12.57
N ASP A 6 -5.56 -11.27 -11.73
CA ASP A 6 -6.88 -11.79 -12.12
C ASP A 6 -7.93 -10.66 -12.20
N PHE A 7 -7.58 -9.44 -11.79
CA PHE A 7 -8.43 -8.26 -11.94
C PHE A 7 -8.32 -7.69 -13.35
N GLU A 8 -9.46 -7.24 -13.90
CA GLU A 8 -9.43 -6.41 -15.10
C GLU A 8 -8.62 -5.13 -14.82
N PRO A 9 -7.75 -4.68 -15.73
CA PRO A 9 -6.88 -3.52 -15.50
C PRO A 9 -7.62 -2.24 -15.07
N LYS A 10 -8.77 -1.94 -15.70
CA LYS A 10 -9.58 -0.76 -15.36
C LYS A 10 -10.20 -0.86 -13.97
N LEU A 11 -10.63 -2.06 -13.58
CA LEU A 11 -11.13 -2.31 -12.24
C LEU A 11 -10.01 -2.14 -11.20
N LEU A 12 -8.83 -2.71 -11.46
CA LEU A 12 -7.69 -2.57 -10.57
C LEU A 12 -7.24 -1.10 -10.41
N GLU A 13 -7.27 -0.33 -11.49
CA GLU A 13 -6.99 1.12 -11.48
C GLU A 13 -8.03 1.88 -10.66
N SER A 14 -9.33 1.56 -10.80
CA SER A 14 -10.38 2.16 -9.96
C SER A 14 -10.19 1.83 -8.48
N ILE A 15 -9.84 0.58 -8.15
CA ILE A 15 -9.57 0.15 -6.78
C ILE A 15 -8.35 0.89 -6.21
N ALA A 16 -7.25 0.96 -6.97
CA ALA A 16 -6.04 1.66 -6.55
C ALA A 16 -6.30 3.15 -6.33
N SER A 17 -7.06 3.81 -7.21
CA SER A 17 -7.42 5.23 -7.03
C SER A 17 -8.30 5.45 -5.79
N LYS A 18 -9.26 4.57 -5.51
CA LYS A 18 -10.06 4.61 -4.27
C LYS A 18 -9.21 4.42 -3.02
N ALA A 19 -8.25 3.48 -3.06
CA ALA A 19 -7.33 3.26 -1.95
C ALA A 19 -6.45 4.48 -1.70
N ASN A 20 -5.95 5.13 -2.77
CA ASN A 20 -5.18 6.37 -2.65
C ASN A 20 -6.03 7.51 -2.05
N MET A 21 -7.28 7.66 -2.53
CA MET A 21 -8.21 8.64 -2.00
C MET A 21 -8.55 8.42 -0.51
N ALA A 22 -8.61 7.17 -0.05
CA ALA A 22 -8.92 6.86 1.35
C ALA A 22 -7.85 7.37 2.32
N MET A 23 -6.59 7.51 1.88
CA MET A 23 -5.50 8.04 2.71
C MET A 23 -5.76 9.48 3.16
N PHE A 24 -6.49 10.29 2.39
CA PHE A 24 -6.82 11.68 2.75
C PHE A 24 -7.81 11.80 3.91
N GLY A 25 -8.50 10.72 4.26
CA GLY A 25 -9.36 10.66 5.43
C GLY A 25 -8.63 10.26 6.71
N ALA A 26 -7.30 10.15 6.70
CA ALA A 26 -6.50 9.76 7.85
C ALA A 26 -6.64 10.73 9.02
N THR A 27 -6.56 10.18 10.22
CA THR A 27 -6.65 10.86 11.51
C THR A 27 -5.51 10.40 12.37
N ALA A 28 -5.05 11.24 13.29
CA ALA A 28 -4.07 10.83 14.30
C ALA A 28 -4.72 9.95 15.38
N LYS A 29 -5.30 8.79 15.00
CA LYS A 29 -5.72 7.74 15.94
C LYS A 29 -4.48 6.91 16.29
N GLY A 30 -4.07 7.00 17.55
CA GLY A 30 -2.71 6.68 17.97
C GLY A 30 -2.37 5.20 18.25
N SER A 31 -1.16 5.07 18.82
CA SER A 31 -0.46 3.93 19.46
C SER A 31 0.64 3.24 18.67
N ARG A 32 0.63 3.26 17.33
CA ARG A 32 1.77 2.82 16.51
C ARG A 32 2.65 4.01 16.17
N GLY A 33 3.59 4.31 17.06
CA GLY A 33 4.74 5.16 16.76
C GLY A 33 5.96 4.28 16.59
N GLY A 34 6.71 4.47 15.51
CA GLY A 34 7.96 3.76 15.28
C GLY A 34 8.98 4.73 14.68
N CYS A 35 10.23 4.64 15.12
CA CYS A 35 11.36 5.27 14.43
C CYS A 35 11.56 4.51 13.12
N GLY A 36 10.84 4.89 12.06
CA GLY A 36 10.80 4.06 10.86
C GLY A 36 9.82 4.54 9.81
N ARG A 37 9.71 3.77 8.72
CA ARG A 37 8.90 4.04 7.52
C ARG A 37 7.67 3.14 7.48
N VAL A 38 6.58 3.64 6.89
CA VAL A 38 5.34 2.88 6.71
C VAL A 38 5.15 2.47 5.25
N TYR A 39 4.79 1.20 5.08
CA TYR A 39 4.53 0.58 3.79
C TYR A 39 3.20 -0.18 3.79
N ILE A 40 2.66 -0.41 2.60
CA ILE A 40 1.65 -1.44 2.36
C ILE A 40 2.31 -2.56 1.57
N GLU A 41 2.37 -3.74 2.19
CA GLU A 41 2.95 -4.95 1.63
C GLU A 41 1.84 -5.84 1.05
N PHE A 42 2.05 -6.34 -0.16
CA PHE A 42 1.17 -7.32 -0.78
C PHE A 42 1.65 -8.73 -0.45
N LEU A 43 0.74 -9.65 -0.15
CA LEU A 43 1.12 -11.05 0.11
C LEU A 43 1.61 -11.77 -1.15
N GLU A 44 1.30 -11.24 -2.33
CA GLU A 44 1.89 -11.70 -3.59
C GLU A 44 3.03 -10.79 -4.03
N THR A 45 4.07 -11.38 -4.60
CA THR A 45 5.20 -10.61 -5.12
C THR A 45 4.82 -9.85 -6.39
N ILE A 46 4.79 -8.51 -6.30
CA ILE A 46 4.68 -7.65 -7.47
C ILE A 46 6.08 -7.44 -8.06
N ARG A 47 6.27 -7.81 -9.32
CA ARG A 47 7.55 -7.58 -10.03
C ARG A 47 7.73 -6.10 -10.37
N SER A 48 8.99 -5.64 -10.36
CA SER A 48 9.39 -4.25 -10.63
C SER A 48 8.97 -3.71 -12.01
N ASN A 49 8.82 -4.57 -13.02
CA ASN A 49 8.40 -4.19 -14.37
C ASN A 49 6.95 -4.61 -14.70
N SER A 50 6.15 -4.97 -13.69
CA SER A 50 4.79 -5.46 -13.89
C SER A 50 3.81 -4.35 -14.29
N LYS A 51 2.76 -4.72 -15.03
CA LYS A 51 1.62 -3.83 -15.32
C LYS A 51 0.92 -3.36 -14.04
N ILE A 52 0.87 -4.23 -13.02
CA ILE A 52 0.28 -3.94 -11.71
C ILE A 52 1.00 -2.75 -11.06
N LYS A 53 2.34 -2.76 -11.00
CA LYS A 53 3.12 -1.62 -10.47
C LYS A 53 2.75 -0.31 -11.17
N LYS A 54 2.71 -0.32 -12.52
CA LYS A 54 2.35 0.87 -13.31
C LYS A 54 0.93 1.37 -13.02
N ILE A 55 -0.02 0.46 -12.73
CA ILE A 55 -1.39 0.84 -12.36
C ILE A 55 -1.38 1.58 -11.02
N PHE A 56 -0.76 0.99 -9.99
CA PHE A 56 -0.67 1.63 -8.67
C PHE A 56 0.08 2.98 -8.73
N GLU A 57 1.16 3.08 -9.51
CA GLU A 57 1.89 4.34 -9.72
C GLU A 57 1.04 5.42 -10.40
N ARG A 58 0.24 5.07 -11.42
CA ARG A 58 -0.68 6.02 -12.05
C ARG A 58 -1.79 6.49 -11.12
N SER A 59 -2.21 5.64 -10.18
CA SER A 59 -3.18 6.00 -9.15
C SER A 59 -2.61 6.88 -8.04
N GLY A 60 -1.31 7.22 -8.08
CA GLY A 60 -0.66 8.16 -7.17
C GLY A 60 0.20 7.50 -6.09
N PHE A 61 0.30 6.17 -6.05
CA PHE A 61 1.17 5.50 -5.07
C PHE A 61 2.64 5.52 -5.49
N LYS A 62 3.54 5.67 -4.52
CA LYS A 62 4.97 5.44 -4.73
C LYS A 62 5.31 3.97 -4.50
N MET A 63 5.64 3.23 -5.56
CA MET A 63 6.06 1.83 -5.45
C MET A 63 7.58 1.74 -5.23
N THR A 64 8.01 1.16 -4.12
CA THR A 64 9.45 1.01 -3.79
C THR A 64 9.86 -0.45 -3.69
N LYS A 65 11.14 -0.73 -3.87
CA LYS A 65 11.68 -2.08 -3.69
C LYS A 65 11.60 -2.47 -2.22
N ARG A 66 11.31 -3.74 -1.97
CA ARG A 66 11.41 -4.31 -0.63
C ARG A 66 12.89 -4.63 -0.32
N PRO A 67 13.46 -4.20 0.83
CA PRO A 67 14.80 -4.61 1.24
C PRO A 67 14.90 -6.14 1.29
N MET A 68 16.00 -6.72 0.81
CA MET A 68 16.27 -8.17 0.82
C MET A 68 15.34 -9.09 -0.01
N TYR A 69 14.34 -8.58 -0.73
CA TYR A 69 13.39 -9.39 -1.53
C TYR A 69 13.25 -8.92 -2.99
N SER A 70 12.67 -9.77 -3.85
CA SER A 70 12.51 -9.53 -5.30
C SER A 70 11.27 -8.72 -5.70
N GLY A 71 10.50 -8.20 -4.73
CA GLY A 71 9.22 -7.53 -4.95
C GLY A 71 9.24 -6.01 -4.77
N VAL A 72 8.10 -5.38 -5.05
CA VAL A 72 7.82 -3.97 -4.73
C VAL A 72 6.62 -3.83 -3.77
N ARG A 73 6.68 -2.82 -2.90
CA ARG A 73 5.68 -2.43 -1.90
C ARG A 73 5.22 -0.99 -2.12
N ILE A 74 4.06 -0.61 -1.61
CA ILE A 74 3.64 0.80 -1.60
C ILE A 74 4.37 1.50 -0.45
N TYR A 75 5.04 2.61 -0.74
CA TYR A 75 5.61 3.53 0.24
C TYR A 75 4.56 4.58 0.59
N VAL A 76 4.20 4.67 1.89
CA VAL A 76 3.27 5.68 2.41
C VAL A 76 4.04 6.88 2.94
N GLY A 77 5.12 6.62 3.69
CA GLY A 77 6.36 7.36 3.46
C GLY A 77 6.78 8.44 4.42
N TYR A 78 7.23 8.05 5.61
CA TYR A 78 7.58 9.00 6.65
C TYR A 78 8.69 8.41 7.50
N ASP A 79 9.84 9.08 7.57
CA ASP A 79 10.88 8.76 8.55
C ASP A 79 10.39 9.29 9.91
N ASN A 80 10.27 8.42 10.91
CA ASN A 80 9.54 8.65 12.17
C ASN A 80 8.02 8.70 12.01
N ALA A 81 7.47 7.72 11.29
CA ALA A 81 6.03 7.58 11.14
C ALA A 81 5.27 7.61 12.49
N THR A 82 4.26 8.47 12.52
CA THR A 82 3.33 8.62 13.65
C THR A 82 2.05 7.82 13.38
N GLY A 83 1.11 7.86 14.33
CA GLY A 83 -0.20 7.23 14.15
C GLY A 83 -0.96 7.74 12.91
N TYR A 84 -0.68 8.96 12.43
CA TYR A 84 -1.31 9.49 11.22
C TYR A 84 -0.94 8.67 9.97
N GLU A 85 0.34 8.36 9.81
CA GLU A 85 0.87 7.61 8.67
C GLU A 85 0.45 6.15 8.68
N PHE A 86 0.38 5.56 9.87
CA PHE A 86 -0.20 4.24 10.05
C PHE A 86 -1.69 4.24 9.67
N ASP A 87 -2.48 5.23 10.08
CA ASP A 87 -3.90 5.32 9.70
C ASP A 87 -4.09 5.55 8.19
N MET A 88 -3.20 6.31 7.54
CA MET A 88 -3.18 6.43 6.07
C MET A 88 -3.02 5.05 5.41
N ALA A 89 -2.03 4.28 5.84
CA ALA A 89 -1.75 2.96 5.30
C ALA A 89 -2.87 1.96 5.60
N GLU A 90 -3.44 2.02 6.81
CA GLU A 90 -4.56 1.18 7.25
C GLU A 90 -5.80 1.44 6.40
N LYS A 91 -6.19 2.70 6.20
CA LYS A 91 -7.33 3.08 5.33
C LYS A 91 -7.17 2.61 3.90
N ALA A 92 -5.99 2.81 3.31
CA ALA A 92 -5.71 2.31 1.97
C ALA A 92 -5.80 0.78 1.91
N CYS A 93 -5.25 0.06 2.91
CA CYS A 93 -5.29 -1.39 2.94
C CYS A 93 -6.69 -1.94 3.26
N GLU A 94 -7.53 -1.25 4.04
CA GLU A 94 -8.95 -1.57 4.23
C GLU A 94 -9.71 -1.56 2.91
N VAL A 95 -9.51 -0.50 2.09
CA VAL A 95 -10.10 -0.44 0.75
C VAL A 95 -9.64 -1.62 -0.07
N LEU A 96 -8.33 -1.90 -0.15
CA LEU A 96 -7.81 -3.04 -0.92
C LEU A 96 -8.42 -4.38 -0.45
N LYS A 97 -8.49 -4.61 0.86
CA LYS A 97 -9.10 -5.82 1.45
C LYS A 97 -10.58 -5.96 1.15
N SER A 98 -11.33 -4.85 1.07
CA SER A 98 -12.76 -4.89 0.69
C SER A 98 -13.00 -5.43 -0.73
N TYR A 99 -11.96 -5.43 -1.58
CA TYR A 99 -11.98 -6.06 -2.91
C TYR A 99 -11.20 -7.38 -2.95
N ASP A 100 -11.04 -8.09 -1.84
CA ASP A 100 -10.33 -9.38 -1.76
C ASP A 100 -8.81 -9.32 -2.07
N ILE A 101 -8.20 -8.13 -2.04
CA ILE A 101 -6.75 -7.98 -2.24
C ILE A 101 -6.01 -8.18 -0.92
N ARG A 102 -5.06 -9.12 -0.89
CA ARG A 102 -4.24 -9.39 0.30
C ARG A 102 -3.12 -8.38 0.47
N CYS A 103 -3.27 -7.50 1.45
CA CYS A 103 -2.22 -6.61 1.93
C CYS A 103 -2.15 -6.58 3.46
N TYR A 104 -1.04 -6.06 3.99
CA TYR A 104 -0.91 -5.62 5.37
C TYR A 104 -0.08 -4.33 5.43
N VAL A 105 -0.26 -3.59 6.53
CA VAL A 105 0.56 -2.43 6.84
C VAL A 105 1.82 -2.90 7.54
N ASP A 106 2.96 -2.46 7.04
CA ASP A 106 4.29 -2.80 7.54
C ASP A 106 4.97 -1.53 8.05
N GLY A 107 5.31 -1.53 9.33
CA GLY A 107 6.15 -0.50 9.94
C GLY A 107 7.57 -1.04 10.02
N ASP A 108 8.45 -0.51 9.19
CA ASP A 108 9.87 -0.89 9.15
C ASP A 108 10.63 0.09 10.04
N GLY A 109 10.98 -0.34 11.25
CA GLY A 109 11.96 0.37 12.06
C GLY A 109 13.34 0.07 11.51
N ASP A 110 14.09 1.11 11.11
CA ASP A 110 15.50 0.92 10.75
C ASP A 110 16.26 0.30 11.95
#